data_AF-A0A915N9F1-F1
#
_entry.id   AF-A0A915N9F1-F1
#
_cell.length_a   1.000
_cell.length_b   1.000
_cell.length_c   1.000
_cell.angle_alpha   90.00
_cell.angle_beta   90.00
_cell.angle_gamma   90.00
#
_symmetry.space_group_name_H-M   'P 1'
#
loop_
_entity.id
_entity.type
_entity.pdbx_description
1 polymer ?
#
loop_
_entity_poly.entity_id
_entity_poly.type
_entity_poly.pdbx_seq_one_letter_code
_entity_poly.pdbx_strand_id
1 'polypeptide(L)'
;MLVAISSSQWTTANPNADPLCNNICVKVDYKGKSITVPVKDKCPGCNSTHIDLSKPAFAKLADLGKGHLGGATIKYIKCPK
;
A
#
# COMPACT_ATOMS: atom_id res chain seq x y z
N MET A 1 6.96 -7.41 -4.46
CA MET A 1 6.65 -6.07 -3.91
C MET A 1 5.15 -5.94 -3.84
N LEU A 2 4.62 -5.54 -2.70
CA LEU A 2 3.17 -5.39 -2.45
C LEU A 2 2.93 -4.33 -1.37
N VAL A 3 1.66 -3.97 -1.20
CA VAL A 3 1.17 -3.15 -0.09
C VAL A 3 0.00 -3.84 0.61
N ALA A 4 -0.05 -3.71 1.93
CA ALA A 4 -1.20 -4.04 2.75
C ALA A 4 -1.99 -2.78 3.11
N ILE A 5 -3.31 -2.84 2.99
CA ILE A 5 -4.21 -1.69 3.17
C ILE A 5 -4.99 -1.82 4.48
N SER A 6 -5.19 -0.71 5.19
CA SER A 6 -5.97 -0.65 6.43
C SER A 6 -7.32 -1.34 6.30
N SER A 7 -7.67 -2.12 7.32
CA SER A 7 -8.95 -2.83 7.42
C SER A 7 -10.16 -1.93 7.23
N SER A 8 -10.09 -0.64 7.60
CA SER A 8 -11.20 0.30 7.45
C SER A 8 -11.57 0.61 6.00
N GLN A 9 -10.71 0.25 5.04
CA GLN A 9 -10.94 0.48 3.61
C GLN A 9 -11.49 -0.76 2.89
N TRP A 10 -11.59 -1.90 3.59
CA TRP A 10 -12.19 -3.12 3.06
C TRP A 10 -13.70 -3.07 3.23
N THR A 11 -14.42 -3.60 2.25
CA THR A 11 -15.87 -3.45 2.10
C THR A 11 -16.62 -4.77 2.08
N THR A 12 -15.93 -5.89 1.87
CA THR A 12 -16.56 -7.21 1.78
C THR A 12 -16.30 -8.08 3.01
N ALA A 13 -17.28 -8.93 3.34
CA ALA A 13 -17.13 -9.92 4.42
C ALA A 13 -16.07 -10.98 4.09
N ASN A 14 -16.04 -11.44 2.83
CA ASN A 14 -14.94 -12.27 2.31
C ASN A 14 -13.84 -11.36 1.74
N PRO A 15 -12.68 -11.22 2.42
CA PRO A 15 -11.61 -10.35 1.95
C PRO A 15 -11.03 -10.81 0.60
N ASN A 16 -11.09 -12.10 0.28
CA ASN A 16 -10.60 -12.60 -1.01
C ASN A 16 -11.45 -12.10 -2.19
N ALA A 17 -12.68 -11.64 -1.92
CA ALA A 17 -13.59 -11.08 -2.91
C ALA A 17 -13.64 -9.54 -2.89
N ASP A 18 -12.79 -8.88 -2.10
CA ASP A 18 -12.82 -7.42 -1.97
C ASP A 18 -12.35 -6.73 -3.27
N PRO A 19 -13.00 -5.64 -3.72
CA PRO A 19 -12.56 -4.86 -4.87
C PRO A 19 -11.11 -4.38 -4.80
N LEU A 20 -10.56 -4.17 -3.59
CA LEU A 20 -9.14 -3.83 -3.40
C LEU A 20 -8.19 -4.91 -3.92
N CYS A 21 -8.62 -6.17 -4.00
CA CYS A 21 -7.83 -7.27 -4.56
C CYS A 21 -7.89 -7.32 -6.10
N ASN A 22 -8.79 -6.54 -6.74
CA ASN A 22 -9.12 -6.64 -8.17
C ASN A 22 -8.43 -5.56 -9.02
N ASN A 23 -7.19 -5.85 -9.42
CA ASN A 23 -6.38 -5.00 -10.30
C ASN A 23 -6.17 -3.58 -9.75
N ILE A 24 -6.05 -3.45 -8.42
CA ILE A 24 -5.76 -2.20 -7.74
C ILE A 24 -4.29 -2.18 -7.30
N CYS A 25 -3.64 -1.07 -7.62
CA CYS A 25 -2.30 -0.74 -7.18
C CYS A 25 -2.33 0.57 -6.43
N VAL A 26 -1.31 0.78 -5.60
CA VAL A 26 -1.05 2.04 -4.92
C VAL A 26 0.22 2.64 -5.50
N LYS A 27 0.11 3.86 -6.02
CA LYS A 27 1.26 4.73 -6.28
C LYS A 27 1.61 5.48 -5.01
N VAL A 28 2.86 5.34 -4.58
CA VAL A 28 3.42 6.02 -3.41
C VAL A 28 4.50 6.99 -3.88
N ASP A 29 4.32 8.27 -3.58
CA ASP A 29 5.28 9.33 -3.84
C ASP A 29 5.88 9.82 -2.51
N TYR A 30 7.20 9.75 -2.36
CA TYR A 30 7.92 10.17 -1.15
C TYR A 30 9.27 10.78 -1.49
N LYS A 31 9.50 12.04 -1.11
CA LYS A 31 10.78 12.77 -1.27
C LYS A 31 11.39 12.63 -2.68
N GLY A 32 10.57 12.81 -3.72
CA GLY A 32 11.01 12.74 -5.12
C GLY A 32 11.16 11.32 -5.70
N LYS A 33 10.88 10.28 -4.90
CA LYS A 33 10.83 8.88 -5.37
C LYS A 33 9.39 8.41 -5.48
N SER A 34 9.15 7.57 -6.48
CA SER A 34 7.82 7.02 -6.76
C SER A 34 7.91 5.51 -6.95
N ILE A 35 6.98 4.77 -6.34
CA ILE A 35 6.77 3.35 -6.64
C ILE A 35 5.29 3.09 -6.88
N THR A 36 5.00 2.05 -7.68
CA THR A 36 3.65 1.50 -7.83
C THR A 36 3.69 0.05 -7.37
N VAL A 37 2.82 -0.31 -6.43
CA VAL A 37 2.77 -1.67 -5.88
C VAL A 37 1.33 -2.19 -5.83
N PRO A 38 1.11 -3.48 -6.12
CA PRO A 38 -0.22 -4.07 -6.05
C PRO A 38 -0.71 -4.21 -4.61
N VAL A 39 -2.00 -3.97 -4.41
CA VAL A 39 -2.69 -4.34 -3.17
C VAL A 39 -2.83 -5.86 -3.15
N LYS A 40 -2.26 -6.50 -2.14
CA LYS A 40 -2.28 -7.97 -2.00
C LYS A 40 -2.58 -8.45 -0.58
N ASP A 41 -2.72 -7.53 0.36
CA ASP A 41 -2.90 -7.90 1.76
C ASP A 41 -3.68 -6.83 2.54
N LYS A 42 -4.19 -7.22 3.69
CA LYS A 42 -4.90 -6.36 4.64
C LYS A 42 -4.01 -6.10 5.85
N CYS A 43 -3.98 -4.86 6.33
CA CYS A 43 -3.35 -4.51 7.59
C CYS A 43 -4.43 -4.24 8.66
N PRO A 44 -4.74 -5.21 9.55
CA PRO A 44 -5.84 -5.06 10.51
C PRO A 44 -5.63 -3.94 11.53
N GLY A 45 -4.38 -3.70 11.94
CA GLY A 45 -4.00 -2.70 12.94
C GLY A 45 -3.59 -1.34 12.37
N CYS A 46 -3.58 -1.17 11.05
CA CYS A 46 -3.24 0.12 10.44
C CYS A 46 -4.41 1.10 10.59
N ASN A 47 -4.11 2.34 10.96
CA ASN A 47 -5.09 3.42 10.85
C ASN A 47 -5.51 3.64 9.39
N SER A 48 -6.60 4.36 9.17
CA SER A 48 -7.23 4.53 7.85
C SER A 48 -6.36 5.23 6.79
N THR A 49 -5.31 5.93 7.19
CA THR A 49 -4.39 6.66 6.31
C THR A 49 -3.01 6.00 6.19
N HIS A 50 -2.77 4.90 6.91
CA HIS A 50 -1.51 4.17 6.91
C HIS A 50 -1.60 2.94 5.99
N ILE A 51 -0.58 2.82 5.14
CA ILE A 51 -0.35 1.64 4.30
C ILE A 51 0.92 0.94 4.78
N ASP A 52 0.93 -0.38 4.69
CA ASP A 52 2.10 -1.17 5.07
C ASP A 52 2.78 -1.74 3.82
N LEU A 53 3.97 -1.24 3.53
CA LEU A 53 4.73 -1.65 2.36
C LEU A 53 5.57 -2.88 2.69
N SER A 54 5.54 -3.88 1.82
CA SER A 54 6.52 -4.99 1.90
C SER A 54 7.95 -4.44 1.96
N LYS A 55 8.84 -5.09 2.72
CA LYS A 55 10.27 -4.71 2.83
C LYS A 55 10.92 -4.31 1.49
N PRO A 56 10.82 -5.08 0.38
CA PRO A 56 11.42 -4.69 -0.89
C PRO A 56 10.77 -3.45 -1.54
N ALA A 57 9.49 -3.18 -1.28
CA ALA A 57 8.83 -1.96 -1.75
C ALA A 57 9.30 -0.73 -0.95
N PHE A 58 9.33 -0.83 0.37
CA PHE A 58 9.83 0.24 1.24
C PHE A 58 11.27 0.62 0.92
N ALA A 59 12.15 -0.37 0.69
CA ALA A 59 13.56 -0.18 0.36
C ALA A 59 13.80 0.64 -0.92
N LYS A 60 12.80 0.75 -1.82
CA LYS A 60 12.88 1.62 -3.00
C LYS A 60 12.67 3.10 -2.66
N LEU A 61 11.97 3.41 -1.56
CA LEU A 61 11.68 4.77 -1.12
C LEU A 61 12.72 5.25 -0.10
N ALA A 62 13.05 4.44 0.91
CA ALA A 62 13.95 4.82 1.99
C ALA A 62 14.74 3.62 2.54
N ASP A 63 15.78 3.92 3.31
CA ASP A 63 16.50 2.93 4.11
C ASP A 63 15.57 2.25 5.12
N LEU A 64 15.67 0.92 5.25
CA LEU A 64 14.79 0.12 6.12
C LEU A 64 14.87 0.53 7.59
N GLY A 65 16.01 1.05 8.05
CA GLY A 65 16.21 1.54 9.42
C GLY A 65 15.37 2.77 9.78
N LYS A 66 14.74 3.43 8.79
CA LYS A 66 13.76 4.50 9.05
C LYS A 66 12.48 3.97 9.70
N GLY A 67 12.08 2.73 9.41
CA GLY A 67 10.89 2.07 9.96
C GLY A 67 9.56 2.63 9.46
N HIS A 68 9.34 3.95 9.60
CA HIS A 68 8.10 4.63 9.23
C HIS A 68 8.38 5.95 8.48
N LEU A 69 7.57 6.25 7.46
CA LEU A 69 7.70 7.43 6.62
C LEU A 69 6.43 8.29 6.69
N GLY A 70 6.51 9.44 7.35
CA GLY A 70 5.44 10.45 7.33
C GLY A 70 5.50 11.35 6.10
N GLY A 71 4.34 11.81 5.63
CA GLY A 71 4.23 12.78 4.52
C GLY A 71 4.35 12.19 3.11
N ALA A 72 4.19 10.87 2.96
CA ALA A 72 4.06 10.26 1.64
C ALA A 72 2.68 10.57 1.03
N THR A 73 2.62 10.77 -0.28
CA THR A 73 1.35 10.83 -1.01
C THR A 73 1.01 9.45 -1.53
N ILE A 74 -0.25 9.04 -1.34
CA ILE A 74 -0.76 7.72 -1.69
C ILE A 74 -1.92 7.90 -2.68
N LYS A 75 -1.87 7.20 -3.82
CA LYS A 75 -2.93 7.24 -4.82
C LYS A 75 -3.29 5.82 -5.27
N TYR A 76 -4.57 5.48 -5.19
CA TYR A 76 -5.10 4.26 -5.77
C TYR A 76 -5.20 4.41 -7.29
N ILE A 77 -4.67 3.43 -8.02
CA ILE A 77 -4.72 3.36 -9.48
C ILE A 77 -5.04 1.94 -9.93
N LYS A 78 -5.41 1.77 -11.20
CA LYS A 78 -5.36 0.44 -11.82
C LYS A 78 -3.90 0.03 -11.98
N CYS A 79 -3.59 -1.24 -11.73
CA CYS A 79 -2.22 -1.70 -11.95
C CYS A 79 -1.84 -1.51 -13.41
N PRO A 80 -0.64 -0.95 -13.69
CA PRO A 80 -0.11 -0.90 -15.04
C PRO A 80 -0.08 -2.30 -15.64
N LYS A 81 -0.36 -2.39 -16.94
CA LYS A 81 -0.18 -3.62 -17.71
C LYS A 81 1.30 -3.95 -17.85
#